data_AF-A0A7V3BNG0-F1
#
_entry.id   AF-A0A7V3BNG0-F1
#
_cell.length_a   1.000
_cell.length_b   1.000
_cell.length_c   1.000
_cell.angle_alpha   90.00
_cell.angle_beta   90.00
_cell.angle_gamma   90.00
#
_symmetry.space_group_name_H-M   'P 1'
#
loop_
_entity.id
_entity.type
_entity.pdbx_description
1 polymer ?
#
loop_
_entity_poly.entity_id
_entity_poly.type
_entity_poly.pdbx_seq_one_letter_code
_entity_poly.pdbx_strand_id
1 'polypeptide(L)'
;MTSKSPGLRLALVICGVLAIGLGCSGPGQPNGDAGRGLGVVPQTATVGREEVEAMRARLSRLQAIAQEALDAAVMIGATEHELAPVQQALATAQQSWRDGRQAFEAGQYQMSWDQFQLAGAAFMRAEEHAIRAGLNHIDGELTQAYFQRGAVETPRAVLRGESVRVIEGMVNLRDGAGLNYQVIGKARLGEVLQILAEAEGWYRVSTEQGMVGWVSKVLVVRVQ
;
A
#
# COMPACT_ATOMS: atom_id res chain seq x y z
N MET A 1 26.61 15.56 -5.59
CA MET A 1 26.96 14.13 -5.39
C MET A 1 26.65 13.79 -3.94
N THR A 2 25.42 13.33 -3.67
CA THR A 2 25.07 11.98 -3.15
C THR A 2 25.59 11.75 -1.73
N SER A 3 24.82 11.44 -0.69
CA SER A 3 23.59 10.66 -0.59
C SER A 3 23.00 10.91 0.81
N LYS A 4 21.70 11.16 0.93
CA LYS A 4 20.95 10.94 2.18
C LYS A 4 19.72 10.12 1.83
N SER A 5 19.83 8.82 2.07
CA SER A 5 18.77 7.82 1.93
C SER A 5 17.52 8.19 2.74
N PRO A 6 16.32 8.23 2.15
CA PRO A 6 15.08 8.57 2.86
C PRO A 6 14.44 7.38 3.60
N GLY A 7 15.13 6.23 3.68
CA GLY A 7 14.59 5.00 4.27
C GLY A 7 14.36 5.01 5.80
N LEU A 8 14.77 6.06 6.52
CA LEU A 8 14.69 6.08 7.99
C LEU A 8 13.47 6.80 8.55
N ARG A 9 12.60 7.39 7.72
CA ARG A 9 11.37 8.08 8.17
C ARG A 9 10.11 7.22 8.05
N LEU A 10 10.20 6.03 7.46
CA LEU A 10 9.06 5.15 7.23
C LEU A 10 8.67 4.31 8.46
N ALA A 11 9.50 4.26 9.50
CA ALA A 11 9.29 3.38 10.66
C ALA A 11 8.43 3.99 11.80
N LEU A 12 8.05 5.27 11.73
CA LEU A 12 7.38 5.96 12.86
C LEU A 12 5.91 6.32 12.62
N VAL A 13 5.34 6.03 11.45
CA VAL A 13 3.92 6.34 11.16
C VAL A 13 3.01 5.11 11.28
N ILE A 14 3.55 3.89 11.25
CA ILE A 14 2.75 2.64 11.23
C ILE A 14 2.38 2.11 12.65
N CYS A 15 2.83 2.75 13.73
CA CYS A 15 2.55 2.25 15.09
C CYS A 15 1.36 2.93 15.82
N GLY A 16 0.65 3.87 15.19
CA GLY A 16 -0.35 4.71 15.87
C GLY A 16 -1.84 4.38 15.65
N VAL A 17 -2.21 3.45 14.77
CA VAL A 17 -3.61 3.31 14.30
C VAL A 17 -4.23 1.95 14.65
N LEU A 18 -3.94 1.43 15.83
CA LEU A 18 -4.56 0.17 16.30
C LEU A 18 -4.93 0.22 17.78
N ALA A 19 -5.72 1.23 18.17
CA ALA A 19 -6.41 1.23 19.47
C ALA A 19 -7.56 2.26 19.59
N ILE A 20 -8.54 2.29 18.69
CA ILE A 20 -9.90 2.75 19.06
C ILE A 20 -10.96 1.84 18.42
N GLY A 21 -10.79 0.54 18.67
CA GLY A 21 -11.89 -0.42 18.66
C GLY A 21 -12.45 -0.51 20.07
N LEU A 22 -13.21 0.50 20.49
CA LEU A 22 -14.09 0.41 21.65
C LEU A 22 -15.44 0.98 21.26
N GLY A 23 -16.31 0.09 20.79
CA GLY A 23 -17.73 0.26 21.05
C GLY A 23 -17.93 0.26 22.57
N CYS A 24 -18.49 1.35 23.08
CA CYS A 24 -19.18 1.44 24.36
C CYS A 24 -20.22 2.55 24.14
N SER A 25 -21.47 2.16 23.88
CA SER A 25 -22.52 2.01 24.89
C SER A 25 -23.18 3.35 25.17
N GLY A 26 -24.46 3.44 24.78
CA GLY A 26 -25.35 4.54 25.15
C GLY A 26 -25.47 4.71 26.66
N PRO A 27 -25.98 5.86 27.13
CA PRO A 27 -25.95 6.21 28.54
C PRO A 27 -26.78 5.23 29.36
N GLY A 28 -26.16 4.73 30.43
CA GLY A 28 -26.70 3.72 31.33
C GLY A 28 -27.93 4.19 32.08
N GLN A 29 -28.82 3.22 32.29
CA GLN A 29 -30.00 3.30 33.16
C GLN A 29 -29.60 2.93 34.60
N PRO A 30 -30.15 3.58 35.64
CA PRO A 30 -30.01 3.15 37.03
C PRO A 30 -30.99 2.00 37.33
N ASN A 31 -30.57 1.09 38.21
CA ASN A 31 -31.33 -0.07 38.68
C ASN A 31 -32.64 0.33 39.41
N GLY A 32 -33.72 -0.42 39.17
CA GLY A 32 -34.96 -0.35 39.94
C GLY A 32 -35.98 -1.43 39.52
N ASP A 33 -36.53 -2.12 40.51
CA ASP A 33 -37.30 -3.36 40.48
C ASP A 33 -38.61 -3.41 39.65
N ALA A 34 -38.94 -4.66 39.26
CA ALA A 34 -40.24 -5.32 39.06
C ALA A 34 -41.53 -4.51 38.79
N GLY A 35 -42.20 -4.83 37.68
CA GLY A 35 -43.68 -4.77 37.59
C GLY A 35 -44.26 -4.36 36.23
N ARG A 36 -44.82 -5.34 35.51
CA ARG A 36 -45.88 -5.29 34.47
C ARG A 36 -46.09 -3.97 33.68
N GLY A 37 -45.92 -4.06 32.36
CA GLY A 37 -46.65 -3.22 31.40
C GLY A 37 -45.98 -3.20 30.03
N LEU A 38 -46.63 -3.80 29.02
CA LEU A 38 -46.33 -3.53 27.61
C LEU A 38 -46.80 -2.11 27.29
N GLY A 39 -45.99 -1.12 27.70
CA GLY A 39 -46.15 0.27 27.30
C GLY A 39 -45.26 0.54 26.11
N VAL A 40 -45.86 0.94 24.99
CA VAL A 40 -45.17 1.69 23.93
C VAL A 40 -44.33 2.76 24.62
N VAL A 41 -43.03 2.83 24.33
CA VAL A 41 -42.16 3.90 24.82
C VAL A 41 -42.20 5.04 23.79
N PRO A 42 -42.90 6.17 24.04
CA PRO A 42 -42.62 7.40 23.31
C PRO A 42 -41.68 8.25 24.16
N GLN A 43 -40.48 8.52 23.65
CA GLN A 43 -39.99 9.89 23.42
C GLN A 43 -38.54 9.88 22.94
N THR A 44 -38.35 10.42 21.74
CA THR A 44 -37.10 10.95 21.21
C THR A 44 -36.50 11.93 22.23
N ALA A 45 -35.40 11.56 22.89
CA ALA A 45 -34.59 12.52 23.62
C ALA A 45 -34.11 13.58 22.62
N THR A 46 -34.49 14.83 22.83
CA THR A 46 -34.08 15.94 21.96
C THR A 46 -32.62 16.25 22.25
N VAL A 47 -31.80 16.28 21.19
CA VAL A 47 -30.35 16.52 21.34
C VAL A 47 -30.11 17.90 21.97
N GLY A 48 -29.32 17.95 23.03
CA GLY A 48 -29.00 19.15 23.79
C GLY A 48 -27.74 19.87 23.28
N ARG A 49 -27.58 21.14 23.69
CA ARG A 49 -26.43 21.98 23.31
C ARG A 49 -25.07 21.34 23.64
N GLU A 50 -24.94 20.77 24.84
CA GLU A 50 -23.68 20.17 25.32
C GLU A 50 -23.24 18.98 24.45
N GLU A 51 -24.19 18.15 24.02
CA GLU A 51 -23.94 17.00 23.15
C GLU A 51 -23.41 17.47 21.79
N VAL A 52 -24.01 18.52 21.23
CA VAL A 52 -23.58 19.12 19.96
C VAL A 52 -22.19 19.76 20.09
N GLU A 53 -21.89 20.44 21.20
CA GLU A 53 -20.56 21.02 21.46
C GLU A 53 -19.48 19.92 21.59
N ALA A 54 -19.78 18.81 22.25
CA ALA A 54 -18.89 17.66 22.35
C ALA A 54 -18.61 17.02 20.97
N MET A 55 -19.64 16.90 20.12
CA MET A 55 -19.51 16.40 18.75
C MET A 55 -18.56 17.28 17.92
N ARG A 56 -18.68 18.60 18.03
CA ARG A 56 -17.86 19.57 17.29
C ARG A 56 -16.36 19.39 17.59
N ALA A 57 -16.00 19.10 18.84
CA ALA A 57 -14.61 18.82 19.24
C ALA A 57 -14.07 17.50 18.68
N ARG A 58 -14.93 16.49 18.45
CA ARG A 58 -14.54 15.25 17.78
C ARG A 58 -14.30 15.47 16.28
N LEU A 59 -15.14 16.27 15.65
CA LEU A 59 -15.05 16.58 14.22
C LEU A 59 -13.81 17.38 13.84
N SER A 60 -13.34 18.30 14.68
CA SER A 60 -12.09 19.03 14.41
C SER A 60 -10.88 18.09 14.31
N ARG A 61 -10.86 17.01 15.11
CA ARG A 61 -9.84 15.95 14.98
C ARG A 61 -9.96 15.19 13.67
N LEU A 62 -11.18 14.81 13.28
CA LEU A 62 -11.42 14.12 12.01
C LEU A 62 -11.03 14.97 10.79
N GLN A 63 -11.29 16.29 10.85
CA GLN A 63 -10.87 17.22 9.82
C GLN A 63 -9.34 17.25 9.67
N ALA A 64 -8.61 17.30 10.79
CA ALA A 64 -7.14 17.29 10.76
C ALA A 64 -6.60 15.99 10.14
N ILE A 65 -7.12 14.84 10.57
CA ILE A 65 -6.74 13.52 10.03
C ILE A 65 -7.00 13.43 8.52
N ALA A 66 -8.17 13.87 8.06
CA ALA A 66 -8.51 13.84 6.64
C ALA A 66 -7.59 14.75 5.79
N GLN A 67 -7.20 15.91 6.32
CA GLN A 67 -6.27 16.81 5.64
C GLN A 67 -4.84 16.24 5.62
N GLU A 68 -4.36 15.69 6.73
CA GLU A 68 -3.06 15.03 6.82
C GLU A 68 -2.96 13.84 5.85
N ALA A 69 -4.04 13.06 5.70
CA ALA A 69 -4.10 11.96 4.75
C ALA A 69 -4.03 12.45 3.29
N LEU A 70 -4.73 13.55 2.96
CA LEU A 70 -4.65 14.17 1.64
C LEU A 70 -3.22 14.68 1.36
N ASP A 71 -2.63 15.42 2.29
CA ASP A 71 -1.27 15.95 2.15
C ASP A 71 -0.26 14.81 1.97
N ALA A 72 -0.42 13.70 2.70
CA ALA A 72 0.39 12.50 2.53
C ALA A 72 0.24 11.87 1.14
N ALA A 73 -0.99 11.75 0.62
CA ALA A 73 -1.23 11.24 -0.73
C ALA A 73 -0.58 12.12 -1.81
N VAL A 74 -0.67 13.45 -1.67
CA VAL A 74 0.01 14.41 -2.55
C VAL A 74 1.53 14.24 -2.48
N MET A 75 2.09 14.09 -1.28
CA MET A 75 3.53 13.88 -1.09
C MET A 75 4.04 12.57 -1.72
N ILE A 76 3.19 11.55 -1.81
CA ILE A 76 3.49 10.27 -2.48
C ILE A 76 3.45 10.43 -4.01
N GLY A 77 2.83 11.49 -4.54
CA GLY A 77 2.74 11.74 -5.98
C GLY A 77 1.36 11.44 -6.58
N ALA A 78 0.35 11.13 -5.77
CA ALA A 78 -1.00 10.84 -6.24
C ALA A 78 -1.51 11.95 -7.18
N THR A 79 -2.05 11.53 -8.32
CA THR A 79 -2.47 12.44 -9.39
C THR A 79 -3.78 13.15 -9.06
N GLU A 80 -4.07 14.23 -9.76
CA GLU A 80 -5.34 14.97 -9.62
C GLU A 80 -6.56 14.06 -9.84
N HIS A 81 -6.48 13.13 -10.79
CA HIS A 81 -7.55 12.17 -11.04
C HIS A 81 -7.79 11.23 -9.86
N GLU A 82 -6.71 10.74 -9.23
CA GLU A 82 -6.79 9.86 -8.05
C GLU A 82 -7.31 10.61 -6.81
N LEU A 83 -7.04 11.92 -6.72
CA LEU A 83 -7.43 12.77 -5.59
C LEU A 83 -8.84 13.37 -5.72
N ALA A 84 -9.48 13.32 -6.89
CA ALA A 84 -10.79 13.93 -7.11
C ALA A 84 -11.88 13.46 -6.11
N PRO A 85 -11.99 12.17 -5.74
CA PRO A 85 -12.95 11.72 -4.73
C PRO A 85 -12.67 12.31 -3.33
N VAL A 86 -11.39 12.53 -3.00
CA VAL A 86 -10.96 13.13 -1.71
C VAL A 86 -11.45 14.57 -1.63
N GLN A 87 -11.21 15.35 -2.69
CA GLN A 87 -11.61 16.75 -2.77
C GLN A 87 -13.13 16.90 -2.69
N GLN A 88 -13.88 16.03 -3.36
CA GLN A 88 -15.35 16.02 -3.30
C GLN A 88 -15.87 15.70 -1.89
N ALA A 89 -15.28 14.71 -1.22
CA ALA A 89 -15.65 14.34 0.15
C ALA A 89 -15.34 15.48 1.14
N LEU A 90 -14.17 16.13 1.02
CA LEU A 90 -13.81 17.30 1.84
C LEU A 90 -14.75 18.48 1.61
N ALA A 91 -15.12 18.77 0.36
CA ALA A 91 -16.08 19.84 0.05
C ALA A 91 -17.45 19.57 0.70
N THR A 92 -17.91 18.31 0.65
CA THR A 92 -19.15 17.88 1.32
C THR A 92 -19.03 18.05 2.84
N ALA A 93 -17.91 17.61 3.43
CA ALA A 93 -17.67 17.72 4.87
C ALA A 93 -17.67 19.18 5.34
N GLN A 94 -16.98 20.06 4.61
CA GLN A 94 -16.91 21.49 4.90
C GLN A 94 -18.27 22.19 4.76
N GLN A 95 -19.09 21.79 3.80
CA GLN A 95 -20.45 22.30 3.64
C GLN A 95 -21.33 21.90 4.82
N SER A 96 -21.43 20.60 5.13
CA SER A 96 -22.22 20.11 6.28
C SER A 96 -21.71 20.67 7.61
N TRP A 97 -20.40 20.89 7.76
CA TRP A 97 -19.83 21.57 8.91
C TRP A 97 -20.35 23.01 9.04
N ARG A 98 -20.34 23.77 7.94
CA ARG A 98 -20.86 25.15 7.94
C ARG A 98 -22.34 25.19 8.28
N ASP A 99 -23.13 24.31 7.68
CA ASP A 99 -24.58 24.22 7.90
C ASP A 99 -24.90 23.81 9.34
N GLY A 100 -24.15 22.86 9.90
CA GLY A 100 -24.28 22.45 11.29
C GLY A 100 -23.96 23.56 12.30
N ARG A 101 -22.96 24.40 12.01
CA ARG A 101 -22.68 25.59 12.86
C ARG A 101 -23.78 26.64 12.78
N GLN A 102 -24.32 26.90 11.60
CA GLN A 102 -25.43 27.85 11.44
C GLN A 102 -26.68 27.38 12.20
N ALA A 103 -27.01 26.08 12.10
CA ALA A 103 -28.11 25.50 12.87
C ALA A 103 -27.87 25.58 14.38
N PHE A 104 -26.63 25.39 14.84
CA PHE A 104 -26.26 25.54 16.25
C PHE A 104 -26.50 26.98 16.74
N GLU A 105 -26.04 27.98 15.98
CA GLU A 105 -26.23 29.39 16.29
C GLU A 105 -27.71 29.79 16.29
N ALA A 106 -28.53 29.15 15.46
CA ALA A 106 -29.99 29.33 15.43
C ALA A 106 -30.75 28.58 16.55
N GLY A 107 -30.06 27.86 17.44
CA GLY A 107 -30.68 27.06 18.50
C GLY A 107 -31.37 25.77 17.99
N GLN A 108 -31.14 25.40 16.73
CA GLN A 108 -31.69 24.22 16.09
C GLN A 108 -30.77 23.01 16.32
N TYR A 109 -30.65 22.56 17.58
CA TYR A 109 -29.66 21.56 17.98
C TYR A 109 -29.80 20.21 17.27
N GLN A 110 -31.03 19.76 17.01
CA GLN A 110 -31.25 18.52 16.25
C GLN A 110 -30.72 18.63 14.82
N MET A 111 -31.03 19.73 14.12
CA MET A 111 -30.53 19.96 12.77
C MET A 111 -29.00 20.12 12.75
N SER A 112 -28.45 20.78 13.76
CA SER A 112 -26.99 20.89 13.93
C SER A 112 -26.33 19.52 14.11
N TRP A 113 -26.91 18.67 14.95
CA TRP A 113 -26.45 17.30 15.17
C TRP A 113 -26.43 16.49 13.88
N ASP A 114 -27.52 16.50 13.13
CA ASP A 114 -27.65 15.75 11.88
C ASP A 114 -26.60 16.21 10.85
N GLN A 115 -26.40 17.53 10.72
CA GLN A 115 -25.36 18.10 9.84
C GLN A 115 -23.94 17.74 10.29
N PHE A 116 -23.67 17.71 11.59
CA PHE A 116 -22.38 17.29 12.12
C PHE A 116 -22.10 15.79 11.93
N GLN A 117 -23.12 14.93 12.01
CA GLN A 117 -22.99 13.52 11.63
C GLN A 117 -22.63 13.37 10.15
N LEU A 118 -23.31 14.12 9.27
CA LEU A 118 -23.00 14.13 7.83
C LEU A 118 -21.58 14.61 7.55
N ALA A 119 -21.13 15.67 8.23
CA ALA A 119 -19.77 16.18 8.14
C ALA A 119 -18.73 15.13 8.57
N GLY A 120 -18.97 14.45 9.71
CA GLY A 120 -18.10 13.39 10.22
C GLY A 120 -17.97 12.22 9.26
N ALA A 121 -19.09 11.75 8.72
CA ALA A 121 -19.10 10.68 7.72
C ALA A 121 -18.38 11.10 6.42
N ALA A 122 -18.43 12.38 6.04
CA ALA A 122 -17.71 12.89 4.89
C ALA A 122 -16.19 13.02 5.13
N PHE A 123 -15.75 13.41 6.33
CA PHE A 123 -14.33 13.41 6.68
C PHE A 123 -13.74 12.00 6.69
N MET A 124 -14.42 11.02 7.27
CA MET A 124 -13.98 9.61 7.25
C MET A 124 -13.86 9.08 5.81
N ARG A 125 -14.80 9.43 4.92
CA ARG A 125 -14.72 9.09 3.49
C ARG A 125 -13.54 9.76 2.80
N ALA A 126 -13.26 11.02 3.12
CA ALA A 126 -12.12 11.73 2.57
C ALA A 126 -10.79 11.06 2.96
N GLU A 127 -10.64 10.69 4.24
CA GLU A 127 -9.49 9.94 4.73
C GLU A 127 -9.33 8.61 3.99
N GLU A 128 -10.40 7.81 3.90
CA GLU A 128 -10.39 6.54 3.18
C GLU A 128 -9.97 6.70 1.71
N HIS A 129 -10.54 7.70 1.02
CA HIS A 129 -10.19 7.99 -0.38
C HIS A 129 -8.74 8.43 -0.53
N ALA A 130 -8.19 9.19 0.42
CA ALA A 130 -6.80 9.64 0.37
C ALA A 130 -5.83 8.48 0.55
N ILE A 131 -6.10 7.60 1.53
CA ILE A 131 -5.33 6.37 1.73
C ILE A 131 -5.37 5.49 0.47
N ARG A 132 -6.56 5.31 -0.12
CA ARG A 132 -6.72 4.52 -1.34
C ARG A 132 -5.99 5.12 -2.53
N ALA A 133 -6.03 6.44 -2.70
CA ALA A 133 -5.31 7.14 -3.76
C ALA A 133 -3.80 6.93 -3.63
N GLY A 134 -3.23 7.12 -2.44
CA GLY A 134 -1.80 6.89 -2.19
C GLY A 134 -1.37 5.44 -2.44
N LEU A 135 -2.16 4.46 -2.00
CA LEU A 135 -1.86 3.04 -2.23
C LEU A 135 -1.93 2.66 -3.71
N ASN A 136 -2.96 3.09 -4.43
CA ASN A 136 -3.11 2.82 -5.86
C ASN A 136 -1.98 3.45 -6.66
N HIS A 137 -1.54 4.66 -6.28
CA HIS A 137 -0.43 5.34 -6.92
C HIS A 137 0.87 4.54 -6.80
N ILE A 138 1.21 4.10 -5.58
CA ILE A 138 2.39 3.28 -5.32
C ILE A 138 2.31 1.95 -6.08
N ASP A 139 1.15 1.30 -6.10
CA ASP A 139 0.97 0.04 -6.85
C ASP A 139 1.17 0.23 -8.36
N GLY A 140 0.67 1.34 -8.90
CA GLY A 140 0.89 1.75 -10.28
C GLY A 140 2.37 2.00 -10.60
N GLU A 141 3.08 2.76 -9.77
CA GLU A 141 4.52 3.02 -9.92
C GLU A 141 5.34 1.73 -9.83
N LEU A 142 5.04 0.87 -8.86
CA LEU A 142 5.73 -0.41 -8.71
C LEU A 142 5.49 -1.30 -9.92
N THR A 143 4.25 -1.40 -10.39
CA THR A 143 3.90 -2.16 -11.59
C THR A 143 4.66 -1.65 -12.81
N GLN A 144 4.67 -0.34 -13.04
CA GLN A 144 5.44 0.26 -14.12
C GLN A 144 6.95 0.00 -13.95
N ALA A 145 7.49 0.16 -12.74
CA ALA A 145 8.89 -0.11 -12.46
C ALA A 145 9.25 -1.59 -12.70
N TYR A 146 8.36 -2.54 -12.38
CA TYR A 146 8.54 -3.96 -12.70
C TYR A 146 8.61 -4.20 -14.20
N PHE A 147 7.71 -3.61 -14.99
CA PHE A 147 7.73 -3.74 -16.44
C PHE A 147 8.98 -3.08 -17.07
N GLN A 148 9.39 -1.91 -16.57
CA GLN A 148 10.54 -1.16 -17.08
C GLN A 148 11.89 -1.75 -16.65
N ARG A 149 11.96 -2.49 -15.53
CA ARG A 149 13.19 -3.22 -15.12
C ARG A 149 13.47 -4.47 -15.94
N GLY A 150 12.73 -4.65 -17.03
CA GLY A 150 12.77 -5.80 -17.88
C GLY A 150 11.81 -6.85 -17.34
N ALA A 151 10.96 -7.36 -18.23
CA ALA A 151 10.77 -8.79 -18.25
C ALA A 151 12.15 -9.41 -17.97
N VAL A 152 12.30 -10.13 -16.85
CA VAL A 152 13.39 -11.10 -16.74
C VAL A 152 13.28 -11.86 -18.05
N GLU A 153 14.24 -11.69 -18.98
CA GLU A 153 14.20 -12.39 -20.25
C GLU A 153 14.02 -13.84 -19.87
N THR A 154 12.82 -14.37 -20.05
CA THR A 154 12.49 -15.68 -19.53
C THR A 154 13.44 -16.59 -20.28
N PRO A 155 14.43 -17.20 -19.60
CA PRO A 155 15.49 -17.87 -20.31
C PRO A 155 14.82 -18.87 -21.23
N ARG A 156 15.08 -18.78 -22.54
CA ARG A 156 14.40 -19.68 -23.48
C ARG A 156 14.77 -21.09 -23.05
N ALA A 157 13.79 -21.86 -22.59
CA ALA A 157 14.02 -23.24 -22.20
C ALA A 157 14.53 -23.98 -23.42
N VAL A 158 15.77 -24.44 -23.36
CA VAL A 158 16.35 -25.30 -24.38
C VAL A 158 15.95 -26.73 -24.00
N LEU A 159 15.26 -27.42 -24.91
CA LEU A 159 14.84 -28.80 -24.67
C LEU A 159 16.06 -29.72 -24.56
N ARG A 160 15.94 -30.74 -23.71
CA ARG A 160 17.02 -31.65 -23.27
C ARG A 160 17.85 -32.18 -24.46
N GLY A 161 19.17 -32.08 -24.34
CA GLY A 161 20.13 -32.74 -25.22
C GLY A 161 21.32 -31.87 -25.61
N GLU A 162 21.20 -30.55 -25.50
CA GLU A 162 22.28 -29.63 -25.87
C GLU A 162 23.28 -29.42 -24.73
N SER A 163 24.56 -29.47 -25.07
CA SER A 163 25.66 -29.20 -24.14
C SER A 163 26.68 -28.24 -24.76
N VAL A 164 27.46 -27.59 -23.91
CA VAL A 164 28.60 -26.77 -24.31
C VAL A 164 29.87 -27.28 -23.66
N ARG A 165 31.00 -27.14 -24.35
CA ARG A 165 32.33 -27.44 -23.84
C ARG A 165 33.06 -26.14 -23.52
N VAL A 166 33.67 -26.07 -22.35
CA VAL A 166 34.56 -24.97 -21.97
C VAL A 166 35.82 -25.00 -22.83
N ILE A 167 36.14 -23.89 -23.51
CA ILE A 167 37.27 -23.80 -24.43
C ILE A 167 38.43 -22.96 -23.90
N GLU A 168 38.27 -22.30 -22.75
CA GLU A 168 39.29 -21.43 -22.18
C GLU A 168 39.52 -21.72 -20.69
N GLY A 169 40.77 -22.01 -20.32
CA GLY A 169 41.28 -22.10 -18.94
C GLY A 169 40.27 -22.56 -17.87
N MET A 170 39.98 -21.69 -16.91
CA MET A 170 38.94 -21.90 -15.90
C MET A 170 37.94 -20.76 -15.99
N VAL A 171 36.67 -21.09 -16.23
CA VAL A 171 35.60 -20.12 -16.44
C VAL A 171 34.72 -20.00 -15.20
N ASN A 172 34.23 -18.79 -14.93
CA ASN A 172 33.34 -18.55 -13.80
C ASN A 172 31.89 -18.92 -14.16
N LEU A 173 31.22 -19.62 -13.24
CA LEU A 173 29.78 -19.79 -13.22
C LEU A 173 29.17 -18.74 -12.30
N ARG A 174 28.19 -17.99 -12.80
CA ARG A 174 27.55 -16.88 -12.07
C ARG A 174 26.10 -17.16 -11.70
N ASP A 175 25.57 -16.47 -10.70
CA ASP A 175 24.16 -16.58 -10.29
C ASP A 175 23.17 -15.92 -11.27
N GLY A 176 23.65 -15.06 -12.16
CA GLY A 176 22.86 -14.46 -13.24
C GLY A 176 23.65 -14.24 -14.54
N ALA A 177 22.90 -13.95 -15.61
CA ALA A 177 23.42 -13.68 -16.95
C ALA A 177 24.03 -12.29 -17.03
N GLY A 178 25.29 -12.13 -16.61
CA GLY A 178 26.00 -10.86 -16.70
C GLY A 178 27.26 -10.78 -15.84
N LEU A 179 28.08 -9.77 -16.07
CA LEU A 179 29.34 -9.58 -15.34
C LEU A 179 29.15 -9.02 -13.92
N ASN A 180 28.00 -8.39 -13.64
CA ASN A 180 27.66 -7.80 -12.34
C ASN A 180 27.11 -8.82 -11.32
N TYR A 181 26.89 -10.06 -11.75
CA TYR A 181 26.37 -11.16 -10.95
C TYR A 181 27.48 -11.87 -10.18
N GLN A 182 27.17 -12.45 -9.02
CA GLN A 182 28.19 -13.09 -8.18
C GLN A 182 28.68 -14.40 -8.80
N VAL A 183 29.96 -14.72 -8.58
CA VAL A 183 30.54 -16.01 -9.00
C VAL A 183 30.18 -17.07 -7.96
N ILE A 184 29.44 -18.08 -8.37
CA ILE A 184 28.96 -19.18 -7.52
C ILE A 184 29.72 -20.49 -7.74
N GLY A 185 30.54 -20.55 -8.78
CA GLY A 185 31.33 -21.73 -9.11
C GLY A 185 32.28 -21.48 -10.27
N LYS A 186 32.99 -22.53 -10.67
CA LYS A 186 33.90 -22.50 -11.81
C LYS A 186 33.85 -23.82 -12.57
N ALA A 187 33.98 -23.75 -13.88
CA ALA A 187 34.12 -24.91 -14.76
C ALA A 187 35.51 -24.92 -15.42
N ARG A 188 36.05 -26.11 -15.65
CA ARG A 188 37.42 -26.32 -16.16
C ARG A 188 37.45 -26.45 -17.68
N LEU A 189 38.60 -26.16 -18.29
CA LEU A 189 38.85 -26.40 -19.70
C LEU A 189 38.48 -27.84 -20.10
N GLY A 190 37.71 -27.97 -21.18
CA GLY A 190 37.25 -29.25 -21.70
C GLY A 190 36.01 -29.81 -21.02
N GLU A 191 35.57 -29.25 -19.88
CA GLU A 191 34.36 -29.67 -19.17
C GLU A 191 33.12 -29.44 -20.04
N VAL A 192 32.20 -30.41 -20.02
CA VAL A 192 30.94 -30.38 -20.77
C VAL A 192 29.82 -30.02 -19.81
N LEU A 193 29.07 -28.98 -20.14
CA LEU A 193 28.00 -28.40 -19.33
C LEU A 193 26.69 -28.52 -20.09
N GLN A 194 25.65 -29.06 -19.45
CA GLN A 194 24.34 -29.19 -20.05
C GLN A 194 23.67 -27.82 -20.13
N ILE A 195 23.15 -27.42 -21.30
CA ILE A 195 22.40 -26.17 -21.43
C ILE A 195 21.00 -26.38 -20.87
N LEU A 196 20.61 -25.52 -19.92
CA LEU A 196 19.27 -25.48 -19.36
C LEU A 196 18.45 -24.35 -19.97
N ALA A 197 19.10 -23.22 -20.27
CA ALA A 197 18.48 -22.08 -20.91
C ALA A 197 19.50 -21.13 -21.53
N GLU A 198 19.00 -20.20 -22.34
CA GLU A 198 19.79 -19.19 -23.02
C GLU A 198 19.23 -17.79 -22.74
N ALA A 199 20.13 -16.83 -22.52
CA ALA A 199 19.87 -15.39 -22.46
C ALA A 199 20.93 -14.65 -23.32
N GLU A 200 20.74 -13.36 -23.61
CA GLU A 200 21.64 -12.60 -24.49
C GLU A 200 23.12 -12.74 -24.06
N GLY A 201 23.95 -13.40 -24.87
CA GLY A 201 25.38 -13.62 -24.56
C GLY A 201 25.72 -14.66 -23.48
N TRP A 202 24.74 -15.32 -22.84
CA TRP A 202 24.96 -16.30 -21.76
C TRP A 202 24.20 -17.61 -21.94
N TYR A 203 24.77 -18.70 -21.42
CA TYR A 203 24.08 -19.97 -21.20
C TYR A 203 23.87 -20.21 -19.72
N ARG A 204 22.65 -20.58 -19.33
CA ARG A 204 22.39 -21.22 -18.05
C ARG A 204 22.69 -22.70 -18.20
N VAL A 205 23.58 -23.23 -17.38
CA VAL A 205 24.10 -24.58 -17.53
C VAL A 205 24.05 -25.37 -16.23
N SER A 206 24.04 -26.70 -16.35
CA SER A 206 24.29 -27.63 -15.25
C SER A 206 25.62 -28.35 -15.48
N THR A 207 26.44 -28.39 -14.43
CA THR A 207 27.61 -29.28 -14.36
C THR A 207 27.17 -30.73 -14.12
N GLU A 208 28.07 -31.70 -14.33
CA GLU A 208 27.86 -33.11 -13.96
C GLU A 208 27.63 -33.28 -12.45
N GLN A 209 28.22 -32.40 -11.64
CA GLN A 209 28.06 -32.37 -10.19
C GLN A 209 26.72 -31.74 -9.73
N GLY A 210 25.86 -31.33 -10.66
CA GLY A 210 24.54 -30.76 -10.38
C GLY A 210 24.54 -29.26 -10.02
N MET A 211 25.69 -28.59 -10.05
CA MET A 211 25.75 -27.13 -9.87
C MET A 211 25.16 -26.44 -11.10
N VAL A 212 24.22 -25.53 -10.86
CA VAL A 212 23.56 -24.71 -11.90
C VAL A 212 24.03 -23.27 -11.82
N GLY A 213 24.47 -22.73 -12.95
CA GLY A 213 24.92 -21.34 -13.04
C GLY A 213 24.95 -20.81 -14.46
N TRP A 214 25.38 -19.57 -14.63
CA TRP A 214 25.48 -18.90 -15.92
C TRP A 214 26.93 -18.80 -16.38
N VAL A 215 27.18 -19.15 -17.65
CA VAL A 215 28.49 -19.06 -18.31
C VAL A 215 28.36 -18.23 -19.59
N SER A 216 29.38 -17.44 -19.92
CA SER A 216 29.35 -16.60 -21.11
C SER A 216 29.54 -17.45 -22.38
N LYS A 217 28.75 -17.16 -23.41
CA LYS A 217 28.77 -17.90 -24.69
C LYS A 217 30.13 -17.83 -25.40
N VAL A 218 30.90 -16.77 -25.18
CA VAL A 218 32.20 -16.59 -25.85
C VAL A 218 33.29 -17.53 -25.30
N LEU A 219 33.07 -18.10 -24.11
CA LEU A 219 34.03 -18.96 -23.41
C LEU A 219 33.75 -20.46 -23.62
N VAL A 220 32.71 -20.78 -24.38
CA VAL A 220 32.23 -22.15 -24.57
C VAL A 220 31.81 -22.39 -26.03
N VAL A 221 31.86 -23.65 -26.47
CA VAL A 221 31.38 -24.04 -27.80
C VAL A 221 30.34 -25.14 -27.66
N ARG A 222 29.26 -25.09 -28.46
CA ARG A 222 28.25 -26.15 -28.49
C ARG A 222 28.88 -27.48 -28.91
N VAL A 223 28.51 -28.54 -28.21
CA VAL A 223 28.86 -29.92 -28.55
C VAL A 223 27.61 -30.55 -29.13
N GLN A 224 27.73 -31.05 -30.36
CA GLN A 224 26.70 -31.85 -31.04
C GLN A 224 26.89 -33.33 -30.71
#